data_AF-D3I9N6-F1
#
_entry.id   AF-D3I9N6-F1
#
_cell.length_a   1.000
_cell.length_b   1.000
_cell.length_c   1.000
_cell.angle_alpha   90.00
_cell.angle_beta   90.00
_cell.angle_gamma   90.00
#
_symmetry.space_group_name_H-M   'P 1'
#
loop_
_entity.id
_entity.type
_entity.pdbx_description
1 polymer ?
#
loop_
_entity_poly.entity_id
_entity_poly.type
_entity_poly.pdbx_seq_one_letter_code
_entity_poly.pdbx_strand_id
1 'polypeptide(L)'
;MKNNNVGLFWNVIVHYKYYIVIILGALIVLVLDKNSVLHQIQLHSQIESLQDEITRYTEENKEATRRLRELERNPKAIEKIAREHYFMKADNEDIFVLSDDQVQEKE
;
A
#
# COMPACT_ATOMS: atom_id res chain seq x y z
N MET A 1 -21.71 -36.98 -43.46
CA MET A 1 -20.38 -37.41 -42.99
C MET A 1 -20.45 -37.65 -41.49
N LYS A 2 -20.35 -38.90 -41.05
CA LYS A 2 -20.33 -39.26 -39.62
C LYS A 2 -18.87 -39.29 -39.21
N ASN A 3 -18.48 -38.44 -38.28
CA ASN A 3 -17.07 -38.26 -37.91
C ASN A 3 -16.67 -39.40 -36.96
N ASN A 4 -15.69 -40.20 -37.37
CA ASN A 4 -15.22 -41.39 -36.66
C ASN A 4 -14.30 -41.05 -35.47
N ASN A 5 -14.23 -39.77 -35.10
CA ASN A 5 -13.29 -39.25 -34.12
C ASN A 5 -13.53 -39.89 -32.73
N VAL A 6 -14.79 -40.22 -32.42
CA VAL A 6 -15.17 -40.85 -31.13
C VAL A 6 -14.50 -42.20 -30.93
N GLY A 7 -14.37 -43.02 -31.98
CA GLY A 7 -13.72 -44.33 -31.89
C GLY A 7 -12.20 -44.23 -31.70
N LEU A 8 -11.56 -43.22 -32.29
CA LEU A 8 -10.15 -42.93 -32.09
C LEU A 8 -9.88 -42.43 -30.66
N PHE A 9 -10.69 -41.49 -30.16
CA PHE A 9 -10.60 -41.03 -28.77
C PHE A 9 -10.82 -42.16 -27.77
N TRP A 10 -11.78 -43.05 -28.03
CA TRP A 10 -12.04 -44.21 -27.17
C TRP A 10 -10.85 -45.17 -27.10
N ASN A 11 -10.19 -45.45 -28.23
CA ASN A 11 -9.03 -46.32 -28.27
C ASN A 11 -7.81 -45.71 -27.55
N VAL A 12 -7.60 -44.40 -27.69
CA VAL A 12 -6.58 -43.63 -26.95
C VAL A 12 -6.86 -43.68 -25.44
N ILE A 13 -8.10 -43.46 -25.02
CA ILE A 13 -8.48 -43.51 -23.59
C ILE A 13 -8.21 -44.89 -22.98
N VAL A 14 -8.54 -45.98 -23.68
CA VAL A 14 -8.30 -47.34 -23.19
C VAL A 14 -6.81 -47.68 -23.14
N HIS A 15 -6.03 -47.23 -24.13
CA HIS A 15 -4.59 -47.48 -24.18
C HIS A 15 -3.82 -46.70 -23.11
N TYR A 16 -4.20 -45.44 -22.86
CA TYR A 16 -3.56 -44.55 -21.89
C TYR A 16 -4.27 -44.49 -20.53
N LYS A 17 -5.18 -45.44 -20.24
CA LYS A 17 -6.00 -45.43 -19.02
C LYS A 17 -5.21 -45.24 -17.72
N TYR A 18 -4.02 -45.83 -17.63
CA TYR A 18 -3.15 -45.69 -16.45
C TYR A 18 -2.55 -44.29 -16.35
N TYR A 19 -2.09 -43.72 -17.47
CA TYR A 19 -1.57 -42.35 -17.52
C TYR A 19 -2.65 -41.32 -17.21
N ILE A 20 -3.88 -41.52 -17.70
CA ILE A 20 -5.01 -40.64 -17.41
C ILE A 20 -5.31 -40.65 -15.91
N VAL A 21 -5.36 -41.83 -15.27
CA VAL A 21 -5.60 -41.94 -13.83
C VAL A 21 -4.45 -41.33 -13.02
N ILE A 22 -3.19 -41.52 -13.43
CA ILE A 22 -2.03 -40.91 -12.79
C ILE A 22 -2.06 -39.38 -12.92
N ILE A 23 -2.33 -38.85 -14.11
CA ILE A 23 -2.42 -37.40 -14.34
C ILE A 23 -3.59 -36.81 -13.56
N LEU A 24 -4.75 -37.48 -13.55
CA LEU A 24 -5.91 -37.04 -12.80
C LEU A 24 -5.64 -37.07 -11.30
N GLY A 25 -5.02 -38.13 -10.79
CA GLY A 25 -4.61 -38.24 -9.40
C GLY A 25 -3.57 -37.18 -9.02
N ALA A 26 -2.57 -36.95 -9.87
CA ALA A 26 -1.57 -35.90 -9.67
C ALA A 26 -2.20 -34.51 -9.71
N LEU A 27 -3.17 -34.24 -10.59
CA LEU A 27 -3.90 -32.98 -10.66
C LEU A 27 -4.77 -32.77 -9.42
N ILE A 28 -5.43 -33.83 -8.93
CA ILE A 28 -6.18 -33.81 -7.68
C ILE A 28 -5.25 -33.52 -6.50
N VAL A 29 -4.11 -34.20 -6.39
CA VAL A 29 -3.14 -33.91 -5.31
C VAL A 29 -2.57 -32.50 -5.46
N LEU A 30 -2.22 -32.06 -6.66
CA LEU A 30 -1.69 -30.71 -6.90
C LEU A 30 -2.69 -29.60 -6.57
N VAL A 31 -3.99 -29.84 -6.77
CA VAL A 31 -5.05 -28.85 -6.54
C VAL A 31 -5.69 -28.96 -5.15
N LEU A 32 -5.93 -30.17 -4.63
CA LEU A 32 -6.56 -30.42 -3.33
C LEU A 32 -5.55 -30.54 -2.17
N ASP A 33 -4.36 -31.09 -2.40
CA ASP A 33 -3.36 -31.23 -1.33
C ASP A 33 -2.63 -29.92 -1.13
N LYS A 34 -3.25 -29.02 -0.36
CA LYS A 34 -2.66 -27.99 0.53
C LYS A 34 -1.60 -27.03 -0.02
N ASN A 35 -1.18 -27.15 -1.27
CA ASN A 35 -0.22 -26.30 -1.95
C ASN A 35 -0.93 -25.57 -3.09
N SER A 36 -2.05 -24.92 -2.75
CA SER A 36 -2.66 -23.94 -3.62
C SER A 36 -1.58 -22.93 -3.98
N VAL A 37 -1.00 -23.08 -5.18
CA VAL A 37 -0.03 -22.14 -5.74
C VAL A 37 -0.61 -20.73 -5.70
N LEU A 38 -1.94 -20.63 -5.86
CA LEU A 38 -2.70 -19.40 -5.67
C LEU A 38 -2.56 -18.82 -4.26
N HIS A 39 -2.62 -19.64 -3.22
CA HIS A 39 -2.45 -19.17 -1.84
C HIS A 39 -1.03 -18.70 -1.59
N GLN A 40 -0.01 -19.42 -2.08
CA GLN A 40 1.38 -18.95 -1.98
C GLN A 40 1.59 -17.64 -2.74
N ILE A 41 1.00 -17.47 -3.92
CA ILE A 41 1.08 -16.21 -4.69
C ILE A 41 0.43 -15.06 -3.91
N GLN A 42 -0.76 -15.29 -3.35
CA GLN A 42 -1.45 -14.29 -2.53
C GLN A 42 -0.65 -13.91 -1.29
N LEU A 43 0.01 -14.87 -0.64
CA LEU A 43 0.89 -14.63 0.49
C LEU A 43 2.10 -13.79 0.10
N HIS A 44 2.74 -14.08 -1.04
CA HIS A 44 3.86 -13.28 -1.54
C HIS A 44 3.44 -11.84 -1.83
N SER A 45 2.30 -11.63 -2.50
CA SER A 45 1.79 -10.27 -2.75
C SER A 45 1.45 -9.52 -1.46
N GLN A 46 0.91 -10.21 -0.45
CA GLN A 46 0.67 -9.60 0.86
C GLN A 46 1.97 -9.19 1.54
N ILE A 47 3.00 -10.05 1.51
CA ILE A 47 4.32 -9.75 2.08
C ILE A 47 4.94 -8.54 1.38
N GLU A 48 4.92 -8.48 0.05
CA GLU A 48 5.43 -7.33 -0.69
C GLU A 48 4.69 -6.04 -0.33
N SER A 49 3.35 -6.10 -0.27
CA SER A 49 2.54 -4.91 0.08
C SER A 49 2.84 -4.38 1.49
N LEU A 50 3.03 -5.27 2.46
CA LEU A 50 3.39 -4.91 3.84
C LEU A 50 4.81 -4.33 3.91
N GLN A 51 5.74 -4.89 3.14
CA GLN A 51 7.12 -4.43 3.10
C GLN A 51 7.22 -3.02 2.47
N ASP A 52 6.44 -2.76 1.41
CA ASP A 52 6.32 -1.43 0.81
C ASP A 52 5.74 -0.44 1.81
N GLU A 53 4.71 -0.83 2.55
CA GLU A 53 4.08 0.04 3.56
C GLU A 53 5.08 0.38 4.69
N ILE A 54 5.83 -0.60 5.18
CA ILE A 54 6.92 -0.38 6.14
C ILE A 54 7.95 0.61 5.59
N THR A 55 8.34 0.44 4.33
CA THR A 55 9.35 1.27 3.69
C THR A 55 8.87 2.73 3.61
N ARG A 56 7.64 2.96 3.15
CA ARG A 56 7.06 4.31 3.10
C ARG A 56 7.02 4.98 4.46
N TYR A 57 6.46 4.32 5.48
CA TYR A 57 6.37 4.92 6.82
C TYR A 57 7.75 5.17 7.44
N THR A 58 8.74 4.32 7.14
CA THR A 58 10.11 4.52 7.61
C THR A 58 10.74 5.75 6.98
N GLU A 59 10.51 5.99 5.68
CA GLU A 59 10.99 7.19 4.99
C GLU A 59 10.29 8.45 5.51
N GLU A 60 8.96 8.43 5.63
CA GLU A 60 8.18 9.55 6.17
C GLU A 60 8.63 9.92 7.59
N ASN A 61 8.84 8.92 8.46
CA ASN A 61 9.30 9.14 9.82
C ASN A 61 10.73 9.71 9.84
N LYS A 62 11.61 9.24 8.95
CA LYS A 62 12.97 9.77 8.82
C LYS A 62 12.97 11.23 8.38
N GLU A 63 12.12 11.61 7.43
CA GLU A 63 11.94 13.00 7.03
C GLU A 63 11.36 13.86 8.15
N ALA A 64 10.29 13.40 8.80
CA ALA A 64 9.65 14.12 9.91
C ALA A 64 10.64 14.33 11.06
N THR A 65 11.41 13.31 11.42
CA THR A 65 12.47 13.39 12.44
C THR A 65 13.56 14.37 12.04
N ARG A 66 13.95 14.43 10.76
CA ARG A 66 14.92 15.43 10.27
C ARG A 66 14.37 16.85 10.41
N ARG A 67 13.14 17.09 9.96
CA ARG A 67 12.47 18.40 10.10
C ARG A 67 12.37 18.82 11.56
N LEU A 68 11.97 17.90 12.45
CA LEU A 68 11.94 18.15 13.89
C LEU A 68 13.32 18.54 14.43
N ARG A 69 14.38 17.82 14.06
CA ARG A 69 15.75 18.15 14.50
C ARG A 69 16.24 19.50 13.97
N GLU A 70 15.85 19.86 12.75
CA GLU A 70 16.15 21.17 12.16
C GLU A 70 15.43 22.30 12.91
N LEU A 71 14.17 22.07 13.29
CA LEU A 71 13.39 22.98 14.12
C LEU A 71 13.98 23.10 15.54
N GLU A 72 14.33 21.99 16.19
CA GLU A 72 14.94 21.99 17.53
C GLU A 72 16.29 22.71 17.57
N ARG A 73 17.11 22.56 16.52
CA ARG A 73 18.40 23.27 16.42
C ARG A 73 18.27 24.76 16.16
N ASN A 74 17.12 25.22 15.66
CA ASN A 74 16.91 26.61 15.32
C ASN A 74 15.62 27.16 15.97
N PRO A 75 15.68 27.60 17.25
CA PRO A 75 14.52 28.16 17.94
C PRO A 75 13.87 29.34 17.20
N LYS A 76 14.65 30.09 16.40
CA LYS A 76 14.12 31.17 15.55
C LYS A 76 13.25 30.67 14.39
N ALA A 77 13.51 29.45 13.89
CA ALA A 77 12.69 28.85 12.84
C ALA A 77 11.31 28.42 13.38
N ILE A 78 11.26 27.89 14.60
CA ILE A 78 10.00 27.58 15.30
C ILE A 78 9.20 28.87 15.54
N GLU A 79 9.86 29.91 16.05
CA GLU A 79 9.21 31.20 16.30
C GLU A 79 8.62 31.81 15.02
N LYS A 80 9.35 31.73 13.90
CA LYS A 80 8.87 32.21 12.60
C LYS A 80 7.62 31.46 12.14
N ILE A 81 7.61 30.12 12.22
CA ILE A 81 6.44 29.31 11.85
C ILE A 81 5.24 29.62 12.75
N ALA A 82 5.47 29.74 14.06
CA ALA A 82 4.42 30.06 15.03
C ALA A 82 3.81 31.45 14.77
N ARG A 83 4.64 32.43 14.37
CA ARG A 83 4.22 33.81 14.07
C ARG A 83 3.51 33.93 12.72
N GLU A 84 3.99 33.25 11.68
CA GLU A 84 3.44 33.35 10.31
C GLU A 84 2.21 32.47 10.07
N HIS A 85 2.20 31.23 10.56
CA HIS A 85 1.11 30.29 10.30
C HIS A 85 0.05 30.24 11.41
N TYR A 86 0.44 30.55 12.64
CA TYR A 86 -0.43 30.38 13.82
C TYR A 86 -0.66 31.69 14.60
N PHE A 87 -0.12 32.83 14.14
CA PHE A 87 -0.23 34.15 14.78
C PHE A 87 0.05 34.13 16.30
N MET A 88 0.95 33.26 16.74
CA MET A 88 1.31 33.15 18.15
C MET A 88 2.09 34.37 18.61
N LYS A 89 1.79 34.85 19.82
CA LYS A 89 2.45 36.00 20.48
C LYS A 89 3.22 35.57 21.72
N ALA A 90 4.31 36.26 22.02
CA ALA A 90 4.95 36.18 23.33
C ALA A 90 4.16 37.02 24.35
N ASP A 91 4.28 36.71 25.64
CA ASP A 91 3.54 37.40 26.71
C ASP A 91 3.86 38.90 26.81
N ASN A 92 4.98 39.34 26.22
CA ASN A 92 5.47 40.71 26.22
C ASN A 92 5.33 41.42 24.86
N GLU A 93 4.52 40.91 23.93
CA GLU A 93 4.39 41.46 22.58
C GLU A 93 2.92 41.67 22.17
N ASP A 94 2.61 42.88 21.69
CA ASP A 94 1.29 43.24 21.15
C ASP A 94 1.26 43.06 19.62
N ILE A 95 0.39 42.19 19.11
CA ILE A 95 0.21 41.94 17.67
C ILE A 95 -0.85 42.91 17.12
N PHE A 96 -0.45 43.74 16.15
CA PHE A 96 -1.37 44.58 15.37
C PHE A 96 -1.62 43.92 14.02
N VAL A 97 -2.84 43.41 13.81
CA VAL A 97 -3.29 42.94 12.49
C VAL A 97 -3.87 44.15 11.75
N LEU A 98 -3.16 44.61 10.71
CA LEU A 98 -3.64 45.69 9.86
C LEU A 98 -4.64 45.11 8.86
N SER A 99 -5.91 45.50 9.01
CA SER A 99 -6.94 45.27 8.00
C SER A 99 -7.01 46.51 7.11
N ASP A 100 -7.00 46.34 5.78
CA ASP A 100 -7.31 47.43 4.83
C ASP A 100 -8.81 47.83 4.86
N ASP A 101 -9.59 47.13 5.67
CA ASP A 101 -11.00 47.38 5.88
C ASP A 101 -11.17 48.75 6.57
N GLN A 102 -11.71 49.70 5.81
CA GLN A 102 -12.10 51.02 6.31
C GLN A 102 -13.00 50.84 7.54
N VAL A 103 -12.52 51.26 8.71
CA VAL A 103 -13.28 51.23 9.97
C VAL A 103 -14.52 52.10 9.78
N GLN A 104 -15.67 51.47 9.52
CA GLN A 104 -16.96 52.13 9.61
C GLN A 104 -17.25 52.34 11.10
N GLU A 105 -16.94 53.55 11.55
CA GLU A 105 -17.36 54.09 12.84
C GLU A 105 -18.90 53.99 12.90
N LYS A 106 -19.41 53.09 13.76
CA LYS A 106 -20.84 53.02 14.07
C LYS A 106 -21.09 53.93 15.28
N GLU A 107 -21.92 54.95 15.04
CA GLU A 107 -22.54 55.82 16.05
C GLU A 107 -23.29 55.05 17.14
#